data_AF-A0A2H3JXV3-F1
#
_entry.id   AF-A0A2H3JXV3-F1
#
_cell.length_a   1.000
_cell.length_b   1.000
_cell.length_c   1.000
_cell.angle_alpha   90.00
_cell.angle_beta   90.00
_cell.angle_gamma   90.00
#
_symmetry.space_group_name_H-M   'P 1'
#
loop_
_entity.id
_entity.type
_entity.pdbx_description
1 polymer ?
#
loop_
_entity_poly.entity_id
_entity_poly.type
_entity_poly.pdbx_seq_one_letter_code
_entity_poly.pdbx_strand_id
1 'polypeptide(L)'
;MGQHTPQFATTPATGLEDNAAALPTPVTPRRHVERIASLLALGSVVFLPYWLIRRRMTRLHLEVARIGVANAALTRDVRALHGELAMRRTENERLVEVLNQTRAGAEALRSQMEKREGAHAQESTGMRDEMRDIRLALERLAADAVQRDHARAEWEKIRREDLRAFLRERQQTRSQFAAVKELGTSLADVAAFMHEVELQQGYSPRKSDGRGIERMRRLAQKLQDLPEPTDVVDQLREKPADTAAGPDIGKEKS
;
A
#
# COMPACT_ATOMS: atom_id res chain seq x y z
N MET A 1 -46.19 62.32 -27.01
CA MET A 1 -47.55 62.02 -26.50
C MET A 1 -47.63 62.49 -25.05
N GLY A 2 -48.52 63.36 -24.59
CA GLY A 2 -49.10 64.59 -25.14
C GLY A 2 -48.82 65.68 -24.08
N GLN A 3 -48.34 66.88 -24.45
CA GLN A 3 -49.12 68.07 -24.84
C GLN A 3 -50.34 68.35 -23.95
N HIS A 4 -50.28 69.43 -23.14
CA HIS A 4 -51.27 70.53 -23.10
C HIS A 4 -50.84 71.62 -22.09
N THR A 5 -50.34 72.74 -22.63
CA THR A 5 -50.52 74.12 -22.14
C THR A 5 -51.73 74.74 -22.87
N PRO A 6 -52.14 76.02 -22.67
CA PRO A 6 -52.12 76.97 -21.53
C PRO A 6 -53.50 77.70 -21.37
N GLN A 7 -53.62 78.77 -20.55
CA GLN A 7 -54.24 80.05 -20.99
C GLN A 7 -54.15 81.21 -19.96
N PHE A 8 -53.84 82.39 -20.51
CA PHE A 8 -53.81 83.75 -19.94
C PHE A 8 -55.15 84.48 -20.17
N ALA A 9 -55.51 85.46 -19.33
CA ALA A 9 -56.12 86.76 -19.72
C ALA A 9 -56.23 87.69 -18.48
N THR A 10 -55.58 88.84 -18.36
CA THR A 10 -55.74 90.21 -18.95
C THR A 10 -56.89 91.07 -18.38
N THR A 11 -56.50 92.27 -17.94
CA THR A 11 -57.19 93.47 -17.41
C THR A 11 -58.28 94.07 -18.33
N PRO A 12 -59.12 95.01 -17.86
CA PRO A 12 -58.89 96.48 -18.07
C PRO A 12 -59.36 97.35 -16.86
N ALA A 13 -58.77 98.52 -16.50
CA ALA A 13 -58.90 99.90 -17.06
C ALA A 13 -60.37 100.27 -17.39
N THR A 14 -61.00 101.40 -16.99
CA THR A 14 -60.65 102.83 -17.12
C THR A 14 -61.82 103.69 -16.55
N GLY A 15 -61.58 104.98 -16.22
CA GLY A 15 -62.59 106.08 -16.15
C GLY A 15 -62.96 106.52 -14.72
N LEU A 16 -62.55 107.65 -14.12
CA LEU A 16 -62.26 109.04 -14.55
C LEU A 16 -63.52 109.88 -14.86
N GLU A 17 -63.58 111.03 -14.19
CA GLU A 17 -64.50 112.17 -14.30
C GLU A 17 -65.87 112.04 -13.63
N ASP A 18 -66.49 113.06 -13.06
CA ASP A 18 -66.13 114.35 -12.44
C ASP A 18 -67.49 114.86 -11.95
N ASN A 19 -67.63 115.34 -10.70
CA ASN A 19 -68.61 116.40 -10.39
C ASN A 19 -68.49 116.93 -8.95
N ALA A 20 -67.73 118.02 -8.87
CA ALA A 20 -68.12 119.30 -8.29
C ALA A 20 -69.08 119.36 -7.08
N ALA A 21 -68.49 119.88 -6.00
CA ALA A 21 -68.99 121.02 -5.22
C ALA A 21 -70.15 120.79 -4.23
N ALA A 22 -69.79 120.54 -2.97
CA ALA A 22 -70.37 121.21 -1.79
C ALA A 22 -69.54 120.93 -0.52
N LEU A 23 -68.72 121.91 -0.10
CA LEU A 23 -68.17 122.04 1.26
C LEU A 23 -69.24 122.71 2.17
N PRO A 24 -69.01 122.87 3.49
CA PRO A 24 -68.46 121.93 4.48
C PRO A 24 -69.35 121.90 5.76
N THR A 25 -69.33 120.82 6.55
CA THR A 25 -69.73 120.92 7.97
C THR A 25 -68.74 120.19 8.89
N PRO A 26 -68.23 120.84 9.96
CA PRO A 26 -67.21 120.28 10.85
C PRO A 26 -67.86 119.41 11.93
N VAL A 27 -67.57 118.10 11.92
CA VAL A 27 -68.05 117.16 12.94
C VAL A 27 -66.88 116.53 13.69
N THR A 28 -66.77 116.95 14.96
CA THR A 28 -65.92 116.53 16.08
C THR A 28 -65.15 115.19 16.00
N PRO A 29 -63.82 115.18 16.13
CA PRO A 29 -62.97 113.98 16.06
C PRO A 29 -63.02 113.05 17.29
N ARG A 30 -63.72 113.42 18.38
CA ARG A 30 -63.60 112.72 19.69
C ARG A 30 -64.47 111.46 19.83
N ARG A 31 -65.63 111.38 19.16
CA ARG A 31 -66.53 110.20 19.18
C ARG A 31 -66.14 109.10 18.19
N HIS A 32 -65.41 109.43 17.13
CA HIS A 32 -64.88 108.43 16.21
C HIS A 32 -63.77 107.62 16.88
N VAL A 33 -62.94 108.25 17.70
CA VAL A 33 -61.91 107.55 18.47
C VAL A 33 -62.54 106.57 19.47
N GLU A 34 -63.65 106.92 20.13
CA GLU A 34 -64.36 105.99 21.04
C GLU A 34 -65.01 104.80 20.32
N ARG A 35 -65.59 105.02 19.12
CA ARG A 35 -66.18 103.94 18.31
C ARG A 35 -65.11 103.06 17.65
N ILE A 36 -64.02 103.65 17.20
CA ILE A 36 -62.86 102.92 16.67
C ILE A 36 -62.22 102.11 17.79
N ALA A 37 -62.10 102.66 19.00
CA ALA A 37 -61.57 101.96 20.18
C ALA A 37 -62.46 100.80 20.63
N SER A 38 -63.79 100.96 20.65
CA SER A 38 -64.70 99.87 21.03
C SER A 38 -64.77 98.76 19.97
N LEU A 39 -64.70 99.09 18.67
CA LEU A 39 -64.58 98.11 17.59
C LEU A 39 -63.23 97.37 17.61
N LEU A 40 -62.15 98.05 17.98
CA LEU A 40 -60.83 97.42 18.20
C LEU A 40 -60.84 96.50 19.44
N ALA A 41 -61.50 96.90 20.51
CA ALA A 41 -61.63 96.08 21.72
C ALA A 41 -62.51 94.84 21.49
N LEU A 42 -63.66 94.99 20.82
CA LEU A 42 -64.51 93.85 20.42
C LEU A 42 -63.81 92.96 19.39
N GLY A 43 -63.11 93.59 18.44
CA GLY A 43 -62.26 92.90 17.48
C GLY A 43 -61.18 92.07 18.18
N SER A 44 -60.45 92.62 19.15
CA SER A 44 -59.39 91.87 19.83
C SER A 44 -59.93 90.67 20.60
N VAL A 45 -61.09 90.78 21.26
CA VAL A 45 -61.73 89.68 21.99
C VAL A 45 -62.14 88.52 21.07
N VAL A 46 -62.51 88.80 19.82
CA VAL A 46 -62.88 87.76 18.83
C VAL A 46 -61.66 87.27 18.02
N PHE A 47 -60.74 88.17 17.66
CA PHE A 47 -59.59 87.87 16.82
C PHE A 47 -58.44 87.18 17.57
N LEU A 48 -58.14 87.53 18.83
CA LEU A 48 -57.09 86.85 19.61
C LEU A 48 -57.32 85.35 19.78
N PRO A 49 -58.49 84.87 20.23
CA PRO A 49 -58.71 83.44 20.38
C PRO A 49 -58.68 82.73 19.02
N TYR A 50 -59.25 83.34 17.97
CA TYR A 50 -59.19 82.79 16.62
C TYR A 50 -57.73 82.68 16.11
N TRP A 51 -56.94 83.73 16.30
CA TRP A 51 -55.53 83.75 15.88
C TRP A 51 -54.68 82.75 16.67
N LEU A 52 -54.91 82.63 17.98
CA LEU A 52 -54.20 81.67 18.84
C LEU A 52 -54.55 80.22 18.46
N ILE A 53 -55.82 79.93 18.18
CA ILE A 53 -56.27 78.61 17.67
C ILE A 53 -55.61 78.33 16.33
N ARG A 54 -55.58 79.30 15.41
CA ARG A 54 -54.94 79.15 14.10
C ARG A 54 -53.45 78.84 14.25
N ARG A 55 -52.73 79.56 15.13
CA ARG A 55 -51.31 79.31 15.42
C ARG A 55 -51.09 77.94 16.04
N ARG A 56 -51.94 77.52 17.00
CA ARG A 56 -51.88 76.19 17.62
C ARG A 56 -52.16 75.08 16.63
N MET A 57 -53.14 75.24 15.75
CA MET A 57 -53.44 74.28 14.68
C MET A 57 -52.27 74.15 13.71
N THR A 58 -51.65 75.26 13.28
CA THR A 58 -50.46 75.16 12.43
C THR A 58 -49.30 74.43 13.11
N ARG A 59 -49.09 74.65 14.42
CA ARG A 59 -48.05 73.96 15.19
C ARG A 59 -48.34 72.46 15.31
N LEU A 60 -49.59 72.09 15.59
CA LEU A 60 -50.02 70.69 15.62
C LEU A 60 -49.89 70.03 14.25
N HIS A 61 -50.28 70.70 13.16
CA HIS A 61 -50.10 70.17 11.82
C HIS A 61 -48.63 69.96 11.47
N LEU A 62 -47.74 70.89 11.86
CA LEU A 62 -46.29 70.72 11.69
C LEU A 62 -45.74 69.55 12.52
N GLU A 63 -46.23 69.37 13.76
CA GLU A 63 -45.83 68.27 14.62
C GLU A 63 -46.33 66.92 14.10
N VAL A 64 -47.58 66.85 13.64
CA VAL A 64 -48.15 65.68 12.96
C VAL A 64 -47.38 65.36 11.68
N ALA A 65 -47.03 66.38 10.88
CA ALA A 65 -46.20 66.19 9.69
C ALA A 65 -44.81 65.66 10.05
N ARG A 66 -44.19 66.19 11.11
CA ARG A 66 -42.89 65.74 11.61
C ARG A 66 -42.94 64.30 12.11
N ILE A 67 -43.96 63.93 12.88
CA ILE A 67 -44.18 62.56 13.34
C ILE A 67 -44.45 61.65 12.15
N GLY A 68 -45.20 62.12 11.14
CA GLY A 68 -45.43 61.38 9.90
C GLY A 68 -44.14 61.04 9.15
N VAL A 69 -43.22 62.02 9.03
CA VAL A 69 -41.90 61.80 8.43
C VAL A 69 -41.05 60.84 9.27
N ALA A 70 -41.05 60.98 10.60
CA ALA A 70 -40.32 60.09 11.49
C ALA A 70 -40.84 58.63 11.43
N ASN A 71 -42.16 58.44 11.41
CA ASN A 71 -42.78 57.13 11.26
C ASN A 71 -42.49 56.52 9.88
N ALA A 72 -42.49 57.34 8.81
CA ALA A 72 -42.10 56.89 7.48
C ALA A 72 -40.62 56.46 7.41
N ALA A 73 -39.73 57.12 8.16
CA ALA A 73 -38.34 56.70 8.29
C ALA A 73 -38.21 55.38 9.09
N LEU A 74 -38.81 55.30 10.28
CA LEU A 74 -38.79 54.08 11.10
C LEU A 74 -39.37 52.86 10.38
N THR A 75 -40.47 53.03 9.63
CA THR A 75 -41.04 51.91 8.85
C THR A 75 -40.11 51.46 7.72
N ARG A 76 -39.34 52.38 7.12
CA ARG A 76 -38.29 52.01 6.15
C ARG A 76 -37.14 51.28 6.85
N ASP A 77 -36.68 51.75 8.00
CA ASP A 77 -35.59 51.11 8.75
C ASP A 77 -35.99 49.71 9.23
N VAL A 78 -37.21 49.56 9.76
CA VAL A 78 -37.75 48.24 10.14
C VAL A 78 -37.80 47.32 8.93
N ARG A 79 -38.25 47.79 7.76
CA ARG A 79 -38.24 46.98 6.53
C ARG A 79 -36.83 46.63 6.07
N ALA A 80 -35.89 47.56 6.18
CA ALA A 80 -34.49 47.33 5.83
C ALA A 80 -33.86 46.27 6.75
N LEU A 81 -34.08 46.37 8.06
CA LEU A 81 -33.63 45.38 9.05
C LEU A 81 -34.28 44.01 8.85
N HIS A 82 -35.57 43.96 8.51
CA HIS A 82 -36.24 42.70 8.17
C HIS A 82 -35.63 42.07 6.90
N GLY A 83 -35.29 42.89 5.91
CA GLY A 83 -34.57 42.43 4.71
C GLY A 83 -33.19 41.86 5.04
N GLU A 84 -32.41 42.54 5.90
CA GLU A 84 -31.10 42.07 6.34
C GLU A 84 -31.19 40.76 7.14
N LEU A 85 -32.15 40.65 8.07
CA LEU A 85 -32.36 39.42 8.84
C LEU A 85 -32.77 38.25 7.94
N ALA A 86 -33.60 38.49 6.92
CA ALA A 86 -33.95 37.47 5.95
C ALA A 86 -32.71 37.00 5.16
N MET A 87 -31.84 37.92 4.73
CA MET A 87 -30.58 37.56 4.06
C MET A 87 -29.65 36.74 4.97
N ARG A 88 -29.41 37.20 6.20
CA ARG A 88 -28.56 36.47 7.18
C ARG A 88 -29.10 35.08 7.49
N ARG A 89 -30.43 34.91 7.51
CA ARG A 89 -31.05 33.59 7.68
C ARG A 89 -30.69 32.66 6.53
N THR A 90 -30.81 33.11 5.28
CA THR A 90 -30.45 32.30 4.10
C THR A 90 -28.95 31.98 4.06
N GLU A 91 -28.09 32.90 4.52
CA GLU A 91 -26.64 32.65 4.64
C GLU A 91 -26.34 31.60 5.71
N ASN A 92 -26.99 31.69 6.88
CA ASN A 92 -26.85 30.70 7.93
C ASN A 92 -27.33 29.31 7.47
N GLU A 93 -28.44 29.24 6.73
CA GLU A 93 -28.93 27.97 6.16
C GLU A 93 -27.89 27.35 5.21
N ARG A 94 -27.24 28.16 4.35
CA ARG A 94 -26.14 27.70 3.48
C ARG A 94 -24.90 27.24 4.26
N LEU A 95 -24.52 27.97 5.32
CA LEU A 95 -23.38 27.57 6.15
C LEU A 95 -23.64 26.24 6.87
N VAL A 96 -24.85 26.04 7.38
CA VAL A 96 -25.28 24.78 7.99
C VAL A 96 -25.22 23.65 6.96
N GLU A 97 -25.66 23.90 5.72
CA GLU A 97 -25.56 22.93 4.64
C GLU A 97 -24.11 22.53 4.34
N VAL A 98 -23.20 23.50 4.18
CA VAL A 98 -21.77 23.23 3.95
C VAL A 98 -21.13 22.50 5.13
N LEU A 99 -21.47 22.85 6.37
CA LEU A 99 -21.00 22.15 7.56
C LEU A 99 -21.48 20.70 7.59
N ASN A 100 -22.73 20.44 7.22
CA ASN A 100 -23.24 19.08 7.11
C ASN A 100 -22.54 18.28 6.00
N GLN A 101 -22.26 18.90 4.85
CA GLN A 101 -21.52 18.28 3.75
C GLN A 101 -20.07 17.94 4.16
N THR A 102 -19.37 18.87 4.81
CA THR A 102 -18.00 18.64 5.30
C THR A 102 -17.95 17.58 6.39
N ARG A 103 -18.93 17.56 7.30
CA ARG A 103 -19.08 16.52 8.31
C ARG A 103 -19.32 15.15 7.68
N ALA A 104 -20.23 15.04 6.72
CA ALA A 104 -20.50 13.78 6.01
C ALA A 104 -19.25 13.30 5.25
N GLY A 105 -18.49 14.21 4.63
CA GLY A 105 -17.21 13.89 4.00
C GLY A 105 -16.16 13.37 5.00
N ALA A 106 -16.05 14.00 6.17
CA ALA A 106 -15.14 13.58 7.23
C ALA A 106 -15.51 12.19 7.80
N GLU A 107 -16.80 11.92 8.02
CA GLU A 107 -17.30 10.62 8.46
C GLU A 107 -17.05 9.53 7.39
N ALA A 108 -17.24 9.85 6.11
CA ALA A 108 -16.92 8.94 5.01
C ALA A 108 -15.43 8.61 4.96
N LEU A 109 -14.54 9.60 5.06
CA LEU A 109 -13.09 9.40 5.12
C LEU A 109 -12.68 8.56 6.33
N ARG A 110 -13.26 8.81 7.50
CA ARG A 110 -13.02 8.01 8.71
C ARG A 110 -13.41 6.54 8.50
N SER A 111 -14.59 6.29 7.92
CA SER A 111 -15.04 4.92 7.62
C SER A 111 -14.13 4.21 6.61
N GLN A 112 -13.57 4.96 5.64
CA GLN A 112 -12.63 4.42 4.67
C GLN A 112 -11.28 4.08 5.31
N MET A 113 -10.83 4.91 6.26
CA MET A 113 -9.60 4.68 7.00
C MET A 113 -9.72 3.45 7.89
N GLU A 114 -10.81 3.31 8.65
CA GLU A 114 -11.07 2.13 9.47
C GLU A 114 -11.12 0.83 8.63
N LYS A 115 -11.73 0.89 7.43
CA LYS A 115 -11.72 -0.24 6.49
C LYS A 115 -10.32 -0.60 5.99
N ARG A 116 -9.49 0.40 5.68
CA ARG A 116 -8.11 0.20 5.24
C ARG A 116 -7.22 -0.33 6.36
N GLU A 117 -7.36 0.21 7.57
CA GLU A 117 -6.66 -0.28 8.75
C GLU A 117 -7.05 -1.72 9.07
N GLY A 118 -8.33 -2.07 8.96
CA GLY A 118 -8.80 -3.45 9.09
C GLY A 118 -8.20 -4.39 8.04
N ALA A 119 -8.14 -3.96 6.78
CA ALA A 119 -7.51 -4.74 5.70
C ALA A 119 -6.00 -4.93 5.93
N HIS A 120 -5.28 -3.88 6.34
CA HIS A 120 -3.86 -3.97 6.66
C HIS A 120 -3.58 -4.83 7.90
N ALA A 121 -4.44 -4.76 8.92
CA ALA A 121 -4.33 -5.63 10.08
C ALA A 121 -4.48 -7.10 9.68
N GLN A 122 -5.46 -7.42 8.82
CA GLN A 122 -5.69 -8.76 8.31
C GLN A 122 -4.51 -9.26 7.45
N GLU A 123 -3.97 -8.43 6.56
CA GLU A 123 -2.79 -8.74 5.76
C GLU A 123 -1.56 -9.01 6.64
N SER A 124 -1.33 -8.17 7.66
CA SER A 124 -0.22 -8.35 8.61
C SER A 124 -0.35 -9.64 9.41
N THR A 125 -1.57 -10.03 9.80
CA THR A 125 -1.80 -11.33 10.44
C THR A 125 -1.55 -12.49 9.49
N GLY A 126 -1.99 -12.39 8.23
CA GLY A 126 -1.73 -13.40 7.21
C GLY A 126 -0.24 -13.61 6.94
N MET A 127 0.51 -12.52 6.77
CA MET A 127 1.96 -12.59 6.55
C MET A 127 2.70 -13.20 7.75
N ARG A 128 2.26 -12.94 8.98
CA ARG A 128 2.85 -13.58 10.18
C ARG A 128 2.62 -15.08 10.21
N ASP A 129 1.44 -15.52 9.80
CA ASP A 129 1.11 -16.95 9.73
C ASP A 129 1.90 -17.63 8.61
N GLU A 130 2.01 -17.02 7.42
CA GLU A 130 2.87 -17.51 6.34
C GLU A 130 4.35 -17.60 6.76
N MET A 131 4.87 -16.59 7.47
CA MET A 131 6.23 -16.62 8.00
C MET A 131 6.42 -17.74 9.03
N ARG A 132 5.39 -18.05 9.83
CA ARG A 132 5.40 -19.19 10.75
C ARG A 132 5.45 -20.50 9.98
N ASP A 133 4.67 -20.64 8.91
CA ASP A 133 4.63 -21.84 8.08
C ASP A 133 5.96 -22.07 7.34
N ILE A 134 6.56 -21.02 6.78
CA ILE A 134 7.89 -21.08 6.16
C ILE A 134 8.93 -21.53 7.18
N ARG A 135 8.88 -21.00 8.40
CA ARG A 135 9.80 -21.40 9.47
C ARG A 135 9.65 -22.88 9.83
N LEU A 136 8.41 -23.37 9.97
CA LEU A 136 8.15 -24.78 10.23
C LEU A 136 8.62 -25.68 9.08
N ALA A 137 8.46 -25.24 7.82
CA ALA A 137 8.96 -25.96 6.66
C ALA A 137 10.50 -26.03 6.63
N LEU A 138 11.18 -24.93 6.97
CA LEU A 138 12.64 -24.90 7.07
C LEU A 138 13.16 -25.79 8.21
N GLU A 139 12.49 -25.81 9.36
CA GLU A 139 12.84 -26.68 10.48
C GLU A 139 12.70 -28.16 10.09
N ARG A 140 11.65 -28.53 9.35
CA ARG A 140 11.48 -29.89 8.80
C ARG A 140 12.58 -30.24 7.80
N LEU A 141 12.88 -29.34 6.86
CA LEU A 141 13.93 -29.56 5.86
C LEU A 141 15.31 -29.71 6.51
N ALA A 142 15.59 -28.95 7.57
CA ALA A 142 16.82 -29.07 8.34
C ALA A 142 16.91 -30.42 9.07
N ALA A 143 15.82 -30.90 9.66
CA ALA A 143 15.78 -32.23 10.28
C ALA A 143 16.04 -33.35 9.25
N ASP A 144 15.41 -33.25 8.07
CA ASP A 144 15.61 -34.21 6.97
C ASP A 144 17.06 -34.20 6.45
N ALA A 145 17.69 -33.02 6.37
CA ALA A 145 19.08 -32.89 5.95
C ALA A 145 20.03 -33.62 6.92
N VAL A 146 19.83 -33.41 8.23
CA VAL A 146 20.60 -34.11 9.28
C VAL A 146 20.44 -35.63 9.18
N GLN A 147 19.22 -36.12 8.95
CA GLN A 147 18.99 -37.56 8.76
C GLN A 147 19.71 -38.11 7.53
N ARG A 148 19.69 -37.40 6.41
CA ARG A 148 20.41 -37.80 5.19
C ARG A 148 21.91 -37.83 5.40
N ASP A 149 22.47 -36.89 6.14
CA ASP A 149 23.90 -36.86 6.41
C ASP A 149 24.32 -38.00 7.35
N HIS A 150 23.50 -38.35 8.35
CA HIS A 150 23.72 -39.57 9.13
C HIS A 150 23.67 -40.83 8.27
N ALA A 151 22.67 -40.96 7.39
CA ALA A 151 22.58 -42.10 6.48
C ALA A 151 23.79 -42.20 5.53
N ARG A 152 24.28 -41.07 5.02
CA ARG A 152 25.50 -41.00 4.20
C ARG A 152 26.74 -41.42 4.99
N ALA A 153 26.86 -40.96 6.24
CA ALA A 153 27.99 -41.32 7.09
C ALA A 153 28.01 -42.83 7.41
N GLU A 154 26.86 -43.42 7.71
CA GLU A 154 26.74 -44.88 7.91
C GLU A 154 27.07 -45.65 6.63
N TRP A 155 26.56 -45.20 5.47
CA TRP A 155 26.87 -45.81 4.18
C TRP A 155 28.38 -45.75 3.86
N GLU A 156 29.04 -44.64 4.18
CA GLU A 156 30.48 -44.50 3.99
C GLU A 156 31.29 -45.39 4.94
N LYS A 157 30.80 -45.64 6.16
CA LYS A 157 31.42 -46.62 7.07
C LYS A 157 31.35 -48.02 6.49
N ILE A 158 30.16 -48.47 6.07
CA ILE A 158 29.95 -49.78 5.45
C ILE A 158 30.86 -49.93 4.23
N ARG A 159 30.87 -48.94 3.33
CA ARG A 159 31.75 -48.95 2.15
C ARG A 159 33.23 -49.09 2.51
N ARG A 160 33.69 -48.40 3.56
CA ARG A 160 35.09 -48.50 4.03
C ARG A 160 35.39 -49.86 4.65
N GLU A 161 34.45 -50.45 5.36
CA GLU A 161 34.57 -51.80 5.92
C GLU A 161 34.62 -52.86 4.83
N ASP A 162 33.75 -52.78 3.83
CA ASP A 162 33.74 -53.68 2.67
C ASP A 162 35.08 -53.60 1.92
N LEU A 163 35.58 -52.39 1.66
CA LEU A 163 36.88 -52.22 1.00
C LEU A 163 38.01 -52.84 1.83
N ARG A 164 38.00 -52.67 3.16
CA ARG A 164 38.98 -53.30 4.05
C ARG A 164 38.84 -54.82 4.09
N ALA A 165 37.64 -55.36 3.99
CA ALA A 165 37.40 -56.81 3.91
C ALA A 165 37.99 -57.37 2.61
N PHE A 166 37.70 -56.75 1.46
CA PHE A 166 38.26 -57.14 0.17
C PHE A 166 39.79 -57.07 0.13
N LEU A 167 40.39 -56.04 0.73
CA LEU A 167 41.86 -55.93 0.80
C LEU A 167 42.47 -57.03 1.68
N ARG A 168 41.84 -57.37 2.82
CA ARG A 168 42.29 -58.49 3.67
C ARG A 168 42.17 -59.83 2.97
N GLU A 169 41.07 -60.07 2.26
CA GLU A 169 40.87 -61.29 1.47
C GLU A 169 41.93 -61.39 0.35
N ARG A 170 42.22 -60.29 -0.35
CA ARG A 170 43.33 -60.26 -1.32
C ARG A 170 44.69 -60.54 -0.69
N GLN A 171 44.95 -60.03 0.50
CA GLN A 171 46.19 -60.31 1.21
C GLN A 171 46.29 -61.79 1.63
N GLN A 172 45.18 -62.37 2.12
CA GLN A 172 45.12 -63.77 2.53
C GLN A 172 45.26 -64.72 1.34
N THR A 173 44.64 -64.43 0.20
CA THR A 173 44.81 -65.22 -1.01
C THR A 173 46.26 -65.17 -1.49
N ARG A 174 46.91 -63.99 -1.46
CA ARG A 174 48.35 -63.87 -1.76
C ARG A 174 49.22 -64.71 -0.83
N SER A 175 48.97 -64.71 0.48
CA SER A 175 49.75 -65.53 1.40
C SER A 175 49.53 -67.03 1.19
N GLN A 176 48.32 -67.45 0.81
CA GLN A 176 48.03 -68.83 0.41
C GLN A 176 48.80 -69.22 -0.87
N PHE A 177 48.81 -68.35 -1.90
CA PHE A 177 49.57 -68.60 -3.12
C PHE A 177 51.09 -68.65 -2.85
N ALA A 178 51.60 -67.78 -1.99
CA ALA A 178 53.01 -67.80 -1.57
C ALA A 178 53.37 -69.14 -0.91
N ALA A 179 52.55 -69.61 0.04
CA ALA A 179 52.75 -70.92 0.69
C ALA A 179 52.69 -72.10 -0.30
N VAL A 180 51.79 -72.04 -1.29
CA VAL A 180 51.71 -73.06 -2.36
C VAL A 180 52.97 -73.05 -3.24
N LYS A 181 53.54 -71.87 -3.52
CA LYS A 181 54.81 -71.75 -4.24
C LYS A 181 55.99 -72.30 -3.44
N GLU A 182 56.07 -72.02 -2.14
CA GLU A 182 57.07 -72.59 -1.23
C GLU A 182 56.97 -74.13 -1.14
N LEU A 183 55.75 -74.66 -1.14
CA LEU A 183 55.54 -76.11 -1.23
C LEU A 183 56.04 -76.66 -2.57
N GLY A 184 55.81 -75.93 -3.66
CA GLY A 184 56.33 -76.26 -4.99
C GLY A 184 57.86 -76.33 -5.02
N THR A 185 58.56 -75.36 -4.42
CA THR A 185 60.03 -75.39 -4.32
C THR A 185 60.51 -76.56 -3.47
N SER A 186 59.92 -76.80 -2.29
CA SER A 186 60.29 -77.94 -1.45
C SER A 186 60.07 -79.29 -2.15
N LEU A 187 58.98 -79.44 -2.91
CA LEU A 187 58.72 -80.66 -3.69
C LEU A 187 59.73 -80.87 -4.82
N ALA A 188 60.19 -79.78 -5.46
CA ALA A 188 61.25 -79.84 -6.46
C ALA A 188 62.57 -80.34 -5.84
N ASP A 189 62.91 -79.83 -4.65
CA ASP A 189 64.12 -80.22 -3.92
C ASP A 189 64.08 -81.70 -3.50
N VAL A 190 62.94 -82.17 -2.97
CA VAL A 190 62.75 -83.59 -2.64
C VAL A 190 62.86 -84.47 -3.88
N ALA A 191 62.26 -84.07 -5.01
CA ALA A 191 62.37 -84.82 -6.25
C ALA A 191 63.82 -84.87 -6.78
N ALA A 192 64.57 -83.77 -6.68
CA ALA A 192 65.97 -83.71 -7.03
C ALA A 192 66.83 -84.62 -6.13
N PHE A 193 66.61 -84.56 -4.82
CA PHE A 193 67.27 -85.44 -3.85
C PHE A 193 66.97 -86.92 -4.09
N MET A 194 65.71 -87.29 -4.30
CA MET A 194 65.33 -88.67 -4.60
C MET A 194 66.01 -89.18 -5.88
N HIS A 195 66.12 -88.33 -6.90
CA HIS A 195 66.83 -88.66 -8.13
C HIS A 195 68.32 -88.89 -7.88
N GLU A 196 68.95 -88.05 -7.07
CA GLU A 196 70.35 -88.20 -6.66
C GLU A 196 70.59 -89.49 -5.86
N VAL A 197 69.70 -89.82 -4.93
CA VAL A 197 69.78 -91.06 -4.14
C VAL A 197 69.63 -92.29 -5.05
N GLU A 198 68.71 -92.29 -6.01
CA GLU A 198 68.59 -93.37 -7.00
C GLU A 198 69.89 -93.54 -7.81
N LEU A 199 70.53 -92.43 -8.20
CA LEU A 199 71.81 -92.43 -8.91
C LEU A 199 72.95 -93.02 -8.05
N GLN A 200 73.04 -92.66 -6.77
CA GLN A 200 74.09 -93.15 -5.87
C GLN A 200 73.95 -94.65 -5.53
N GLN A 201 72.72 -95.16 -5.38
CA GLN A 201 72.47 -96.56 -5.04
C GLN A 201 72.56 -97.52 -6.24
N GLY A 202 72.84 -97.01 -7.45
CA GLY A 202 72.97 -97.83 -8.66
C GLY A 202 71.63 -98.39 -9.16
N TYR A 203 70.50 -97.88 -8.66
CA TYR A 203 69.19 -98.19 -9.23
C TYR A 203 69.09 -97.48 -10.58
N SER A 204 69.48 -98.16 -11.66
CA SER A 204 69.19 -97.66 -13.00
C SER A 204 67.66 -97.50 -13.11
N PRO A 205 67.15 -96.31 -13.47
CA PRO A 205 65.72 -96.04 -13.47
C PRO A 205 65.04 -97.08 -14.36
N ARG A 206 64.28 -97.99 -13.74
CA ARG A 206 63.43 -98.91 -14.50
C ARG A 206 62.49 -98.05 -15.34
N LYS A 207 62.34 -98.38 -16.62
CA LYS A 207 61.57 -97.63 -17.62
C LYS A 207 60.11 -97.34 -17.18
N SER A 208 59.60 -98.03 -16.15
CA SER A 208 58.29 -97.83 -15.53
C SER A 208 58.27 -97.06 -14.20
N ASP A 209 59.37 -97.02 -13.42
CA ASP A 209 59.37 -96.52 -12.02
C ASP A 209 59.81 -95.05 -11.87
N GLY A 210 60.61 -94.52 -12.80
CA GLY A 210 61.00 -93.09 -12.81
C GLY A 210 59.82 -92.11 -12.95
N ARG A 211 58.60 -92.63 -13.16
CA ARG A 211 57.36 -91.86 -13.19
C ARG A 211 57.06 -91.16 -11.86
N GLY A 212 57.50 -91.69 -10.71
CA GLY A 212 57.26 -91.04 -9.42
C GLY A 212 57.92 -89.66 -9.33
N ILE A 213 59.24 -89.64 -9.51
CA ILE A 213 60.08 -88.44 -9.41
C ILE A 213 59.70 -87.41 -10.47
N GLU A 214 59.51 -87.85 -11.72
CA GLU A 214 59.18 -86.93 -12.81
C GLU A 214 57.77 -86.32 -12.65
N ARG A 215 56.81 -87.05 -12.05
CA ARG A 215 55.52 -86.47 -11.68
C ARG A 215 55.66 -85.40 -10.59
N MET A 216 56.50 -85.64 -9.58
CA MET A 216 56.76 -84.64 -8.53
C MET A 216 57.41 -83.39 -9.10
N ARG A 217 58.41 -83.53 -9.99
CA ARG A 217 59.05 -82.41 -10.69
C ARG A 217 58.05 -81.60 -11.52
N ARG A 218 57.20 -82.28 -12.32
CA ARG A 218 56.15 -81.60 -13.10
C ARG A 218 55.10 -80.92 -12.22
N LEU A 219 54.75 -81.52 -11.09
CA LEU A 219 53.80 -80.92 -10.15
C LEU A 219 54.42 -79.68 -9.50
N ALA A 220 55.67 -79.75 -9.04
CA ALA A 220 56.41 -78.63 -8.50
C ALA A 220 56.51 -77.46 -9.49
N GLN A 221 56.84 -77.74 -10.75
CA GLN A 221 56.89 -76.74 -11.81
C GLN A 221 55.52 -76.08 -12.03
N LYS A 222 54.44 -76.86 -12.08
CA LYS A 222 53.08 -76.31 -12.18
C LYS A 222 52.70 -75.43 -10.98
N LEU A 223 53.18 -75.75 -9.78
CA LEU A 223 52.93 -74.93 -8.59
C LEU A 223 53.74 -73.63 -8.59
N GLN A 224 54.96 -73.64 -9.16
CA GLN A 224 55.79 -72.44 -9.32
C GLN A 224 55.26 -71.51 -10.42
N ASP A 225 54.78 -72.09 -11.52
CA ASP A 225 54.25 -71.36 -12.68
C ASP A 225 52.83 -70.80 -12.47
N LEU A 226 52.22 -71.00 -11.28
CA LEU A 226 50.93 -70.39 -10.96
C LEU A 226 51.07 -68.86 -11.02
N PRO A 227 50.27 -68.17 -11.88
CA PRO A 227 50.38 -66.74 -12.06
C PRO A 227 50.12 -66.02 -10.74
N GLU A 228 50.94 -65.03 -10.43
CA GLU A 228 50.65 -64.12 -9.33
C GLU A 228 49.29 -63.46 -9.60
N PRO A 229 48.37 -63.42 -8.62
CA PRO A 229 47.07 -62.79 -8.80
C PRO A 229 47.17 -61.29 -9.14
N THR A 230 48.35 -60.69 -8.99
CA THR A 230 48.66 -59.31 -9.35
C THR A 230 48.72 -59.10 -10.87
N ASP A 231 49.22 -60.08 -11.63
CA ASP A 231 49.47 -59.93 -13.07
C ASP A 231 48.17 -59.90 -13.89
N VAL A 232 47.10 -60.51 -13.38
CA VAL A 232 45.78 -60.55 -14.06
C VAL A 232 45.10 -59.18 -14.05
N VAL A 233 45.35 -58.37 -13.03
CA VAL A 233 44.74 -57.03 -12.91
C VAL A 233 45.43 -56.05 -13.85
N ASP A 234 46.74 -56.13 -13.99
CA ASP A 234 47.49 -55.27 -14.93
C ASP A 234 47.23 -55.67 -16.38
N GLN A 235 47.04 -56.97 -16.68
CA GLN A 235 46.61 -57.42 -18.02
C GLN A 235 45.21 -56.93 -18.43
N LEU A 236 44.31 -56.70 -17.46
CA LEU A 236 43.00 -56.09 -17.73
C LEU A 236 43.09 -54.57 -17.87
N ARG A 237 44.09 -53.93 -17.26
CA ARG A 237 44.32 -52.49 -17.35
C ARG A 237 45.01 -52.08 -18.65
N GLU A 238 45.82 -52.96 -19.23
CA GLU A 238 46.49 -52.76 -20.53
C GLU A 238 45.62 -53.07 -21.75
N LYS A 239 44.36 -53.49 -21.59
CA LYS A 239 43.44 -53.59 -22.73
C LYS A 239 42.78 -52.22 -22.95
N PRO A 240 43.27 -51.38 -23.89
CA PRO A 240 42.72 -50.05 -24.10
C PRO A 240 41.24 -50.13 -24.45
N ALA A 241 40.46 -49.25 -23.84
CA ALA A 241 39.03 -49.08 -24.04
C ALA A 241 38.72 -48.43 -25.40
N ASP A 242 39.17 -49.04 -26.50
CA ASP A 242 38.96 -48.56 -27.87
C ASP A 242 37.52 -48.79 -28.38
N THR A 243 36.50 -48.80 -27.50
CA THR A 243 35.12 -49.08 -27.93
C THR A 243 34.05 -48.37 -27.10
N ALA A 244 34.24 -47.08 -26.86
CA ALA A 244 33.16 -46.19 -26.45
C ALA A 244 33.06 -45.00 -27.41
N ALA A 245 32.80 -45.32 -28.68
CA ALA A 245 32.08 -44.40 -29.56
C ALA A 245 30.72 -44.11 -28.89
N GLY A 246 30.59 -42.90 -28.34
CA GLY A 246 29.32 -42.45 -27.78
C GLY A 246 28.24 -42.49 -28.86
N PRO A 247 27.03 -43.00 -28.57
CA PRO A 247 25.93 -42.83 -29.47
C PRO A 247 25.63 -41.34 -29.59
N ASP A 248 25.79 -40.84 -30.80
CA ASP A 248 25.32 -39.55 -31.29
C ASP A 248 23.81 -39.44 -31.04
N ILE A 249 23.43 -38.86 -29.89
CA ILE A 249 22.03 -38.56 -29.61
C ILE A 249 21.68 -37.33 -30.44
N GLY A 250 21.12 -37.66 -31.60
CA GLY A 250 20.63 -36.75 -32.60
C GLY A 250 19.73 -35.66 -32.02
N LYS A 251 19.96 -34.48 -32.58
CA LYS A 251 19.05 -33.34 -32.59
C LYS A 251 17.70 -33.75 -33.20
N GLU A 252 16.64 -33.81 -32.40
CA GLU A 252 15.26 -33.57 -32.86
C GLU A 252 14.89 -32.15 -32.42
N LYS A 253 14.93 -31.18 -33.35
CA LYS A 253 13.78 -30.62 -34.11
C LYS A 253 12.66 -30.15 -33.17
N SER A 254 12.58 -28.84 -32.91
CA SER A 254 11.73 -27.86 -33.64
C SER A 254 10.24 -28.14 -33.52
#